data_AF-A0A918ALX5-F1
#
_entry.id   AF-A0A918ALX5-F1
#
_cell.length_a   1.000
_cell.length_b   1.000
_cell.length_c   1.000
_cell.angle_alpha   90.00
_cell.angle_beta   90.00
_cell.angle_gamma   90.00
#
_symmetry.space_group_name_H-M   'P 1'
#
loop_
_entity.id
_entity.type
_entity.pdbx_description
1 polymer ?
#
loop_
_entity_poly.entity_id
_entity_poly.type
_entity_poly.pdbx_seq_one_letter_code
_entity_poly.pdbx_strand_id
1 'polypeptide(L)'
;MSDLREFVLEGLAEDERRAAEGKTPLLQDAEQMGRLRVMRTDDGRGLLLAAGGTVPIVDDPPVTFREKVEFLRAEVEAGADEPTLRMLAAAYDTRVGWQEEWRTYV
;
A
#
# COMPACT_ATOMS: atom_id res chain seq x y z
N MET A 1 -6.94 -7.88 -14.41
CA MET A 1 -6.39 -8.38 -13.13
C MET A 1 -4.86 -8.33 -13.13
N SER A 2 -4.19 -8.80 -14.19
CA SER A 2 -2.74 -8.69 -14.37
C SER A 2 -2.25 -7.23 -14.31
N ASP A 3 -2.97 -6.34 -14.99
CA ASP A 3 -2.57 -4.94 -15.13
C ASP A 3 -2.65 -4.17 -13.79
N LEU A 4 -3.69 -4.46 -12.97
CA LEU A 4 -3.82 -3.87 -11.63
C LEU A 4 -2.75 -4.39 -10.66
N ARG A 5 -2.36 -5.66 -10.79
CA ARG A 5 -1.26 -6.24 -10.00
C ARG A 5 0.07 -5.57 -10.35
N GLU A 6 0.35 -5.41 -11.65
CA GLU A 6 1.54 -4.72 -12.14
C GLU A 6 1.59 -3.28 -11.65
N PHE A 7 0.48 -2.55 -11.74
CA PHE A 7 0.36 -1.19 -11.20
C PHE A 7 0.73 -1.11 -9.71
N VAL A 8 0.23 -2.04 -8.90
CA VAL A 8 0.54 -2.10 -7.46
C VAL A 8 2.02 -2.43 -7.22
N LEU A 9 2.60 -3.35 -7.99
CA LEU A 9 4.03 -3.72 -7.87
C LEU A 9 4.94 -2.54 -8.26
N GLU A 10 4.61 -1.81 -9.32
CA GLU A 10 5.31 -0.57 -9.69
C GLU A 10 5.15 0.53 -8.64
N GLY A 11 3.95 0.60 -8.03
CA GLY A 11 3.66 1.41 -6.85
C GLY A 11 4.64 1.13 -5.71
N LEU A 12 4.75 -0.13 -5.32
CA LEU A 12 5.65 -0.60 -4.25
C LEU A 12 7.13 -0.37 -4.58
N ALA A 13 7.54 -0.59 -5.83
CA ALA A 13 8.92 -0.36 -6.27
C ALA A 13 9.31 1.13 -6.22
N GLU A 14 8.40 2.04 -6.60
CA GLU A 14 8.61 3.49 -6.42
C GLU A 14 8.75 3.87 -4.95
N ASP A 15 7.98 3.22 -4.09
CA ASP A 15 7.99 3.45 -2.66
C ASP A 15 9.33 3.06 -2.01
N GLU A 16 9.93 1.96 -2.45
CA GLU A 16 11.30 1.59 -2.07
C GLU A 16 12.33 2.60 -2.57
N ARG A 17 12.21 3.08 -3.82
CA ARG A 17 13.10 4.12 -4.36
C ARG A 17 13.02 5.39 -3.54
N ARG A 18 11.80 5.86 -3.22
CA ARG A 18 11.58 7.04 -2.38
C ARG A 18 12.22 6.87 -1.01
N ALA A 19 12.01 5.74 -0.36
CA ALA A 19 12.62 5.45 0.93
C ALA A 19 14.16 5.47 0.86
N ALA A 20 14.75 4.88 -0.19
CA ALA A 20 16.20 4.91 -0.41
C ALA A 20 16.75 6.32 -0.65
N GLU A 21 15.95 7.19 -1.27
CA GLU A 21 16.26 8.62 -1.48
C GLU A 21 15.94 9.51 -0.26
N GLY A 22 15.48 8.93 0.85
CA GLY A 22 15.06 9.69 2.04
C GLY A 22 13.77 10.50 1.85
N LYS A 23 13.00 10.22 0.80
CA LYS A 23 11.68 10.80 0.55
C LYS A 23 10.60 9.99 1.24
N THR A 24 9.50 10.64 1.61
CA THR A 24 8.32 9.96 2.15
C THR A 24 7.73 9.02 1.08
N PRO A 25 7.61 7.71 1.37
CA PRO A 25 6.89 6.78 0.52
C PRO A 25 5.41 7.17 0.41
N LEU A 26 4.81 6.93 -0.75
CA LEU A 26 3.41 7.20 -1.04
C LEU A 26 2.47 6.37 -0.15
N LEU A 27 2.81 5.13 0.17
CA LEU A 27 2.03 4.32 1.09
C LEU A 27 2.00 4.96 2.48
N GLN A 28 3.16 5.46 2.95
CA GLN A 28 3.26 6.15 4.23
C GLN A 28 2.51 7.49 4.21
N ASP A 29 2.57 8.24 3.11
CA ASP A 29 1.81 9.47 2.92
C ASP A 29 0.29 9.18 2.95
N ALA A 30 -0.17 8.14 2.26
CA ALA A 30 -1.56 7.71 2.27
C ALA A 30 -2.03 7.26 3.68
N GLU A 31 -1.16 6.61 4.46
CA GLU A 31 -1.43 6.29 5.87
C GLU A 31 -1.56 7.56 6.72
N GLN A 32 -0.67 8.55 6.54
CA GLN A 32 -0.71 9.83 7.25
C GLN A 32 -1.96 10.66 6.89
N MET A 33 -2.40 10.58 5.64
CA MET A 33 -3.64 11.19 5.16
C MET A 33 -4.90 10.40 5.60
N GLY A 34 -4.74 9.27 6.28
CA GLY A 34 -5.86 8.44 6.74
C GLY A 34 -6.64 7.76 5.61
N ARG A 35 -6.05 7.62 4.42
CA ARG A 35 -6.70 7.00 3.25
C ARG A 35 -6.71 5.48 3.33
N LEU A 36 -5.65 4.92 3.89
CA LEU A 36 -5.49 3.50 4.16
C LEU A 36 -4.76 3.32 5.48
N ARG A 37 -4.80 2.10 6.01
CA ARG A 37 -3.94 1.72 7.12
C ARG A 37 -3.43 0.31 6.93
N VAL A 38 -2.15 0.11 7.24
CA VAL A 38 -1.53 -1.21 7.33
C VAL A 38 -1.26 -1.50 8.79
N MET A 39 -1.99 -2.48 9.35
CA MET A 39 -1.84 -2.93 10.73
C MET A 39 -1.26 -4.33 10.76
N ARG A 40 -0.61 -4.71 11.86
CA ARG A 40 -0.32 -6.12 12.10
C ARG A 40 -1.61 -6.83 12.48
N THR A 41 -1.75 -8.09 12.10
CA THR A 41 -2.85 -8.93 12.59
C THR A 41 -2.64 -9.25 14.07
N ASP A 42 -3.72 -9.49 14.82
CA ASP A 42 -3.66 -9.81 16.26
C ASP A 42 -2.83 -11.06 16.57
N ASP A 43 -2.66 -11.95 15.59
CA ASP A 43 -1.82 -13.15 15.70
C ASP A 43 -0.34 -12.90 15.33
N GLY A 44 0.01 -11.68 14.93
CA GLY A 44 1.37 -11.26 14.54
C GLY A 44 1.88 -11.85 13.22
N ARG A 45 1.08 -12.68 12.53
CA ARG A 45 1.51 -13.47 11.37
C ARG A 45 1.30 -12.79 10.03
N GLY A 46 0.58 -11.68 9.98
CA GLY A 46 0.29 -10.97 8.74
C GLY A 46 0.04 -9.50 8.92
N LEU A 47 -0.34 -8.85 7.82
CA LEU A 47 -0.78 -7.47 7.79
C LEU A 47 -2.25 -7.40 7.38
N LEU A 48 -3.00 -6.55 8.08
CA LEU A 48 -4.37 -6.20 7.75
C LEU A 48 -4.38 -4.85 7.06
N LEU A 49 -4.98 -4.80 5.87
CA LEU A 49 -5.21 -3.57 5.15
C LEU A 49 -6.64 -3.09 5.44
N ALA A 50 -6.78 -1.86 5.92
CA ALA A 50 -8.08 -1.24 6.20
C ALA A 50 -8.27 0.05 5.41
N ALA A 51 -9.48 0.24 4.87
CA ALA A 51 -9.92 1.51 4.30
C ALA A 51 -10.07 2.54 5.44
N GLY A 52 -9.70 3.79 5.13
CA GLY A 52 -9.48 4.89 6.07
C GLY A 52 -10.29 4.93 7.38
N GLY A 53 -9.55 5.12 8.47
CA GLY A 53 -10.05 5.49 9.79
C GLY A 53 -8.88 5.89 10.69
N THR A 54 -8.90 7.11 11.25
CA THR A 54 -7.95 7.60 12.26
C THR A 54 -8.22 6.91 13.60
N VAL A 55 -8.04 5.59 13.69
CA VAL A 55 -8.05 4.92 14.98
C VAL A 55 -6.71 5.23 15.67
N PRO A 56 -6.68 5.74 16.90
CA PRO A 56 -5.41 6.02 17.57
C PRO A 56 -4.58 4.73 17.70
N ILE A 57 -3.27 4.85 17.47
CA ILE A 57 -2.29 3.78 17.72
C ILE A 57 -2.25 3.63 19.25
N VAL A 58 -2.86 2.58 19.77
CA VAL A 58 -2.70 2.17 21.17
C VAL A 58 -2.18 0.74 21.12
N ASP A 59 -0.91 0.59 21.49
CA ASP A 59 -0.23 -0.67 21.86
C ASP A 59 0.41 -1.61 20.83
N ASP A 60 0.38 -1.36 19.51
CA ASP A 60 1.20 -2.14 18.58
C ASP A 60 2.52 -1.42 18.19
N PRO A 61 3.68 -2.10 18.21
CA PRO A 61 4.90 -1.53 17.68
C PRO A 61 4.68 -1.15 16.20
N PRO A 62 5.09 0.06 15.78
CA PRO A 62 4.86 0.50 14.42
C PRO A 62 5.57 -0.46 13.46
N VAL A 63 4.81 -1.16 12.62
CA VAL A 63 5.36 -1.96 11.52
C VAL A 63 6.22 -1.02 10.68
N THR A 64 7.49 -1.37 10.48
CA THR A 64 8.39 -0.50 9.71
C THR A 64 7.93 -0.44 8.26
N PHE A 65 8.18 0.67 7.58
CA PHE A 65 7.86 0.79 6.16
C PHE A 65 8.44 -0.36 5.33
N ARG A 66 9.66 -0.80 5.66
CA ARG A 66 10.32 -1.93 5.02
C ARG A 66 9.53 -3.24 5.20
N GLU A 67 9.14 -3.58 6.43
CA GLU A 67 8.32 -4.77 6.69
C GLU A 67 6.98 -4.71 5.93
N LYS A 68 6.35 -3.53 5.85
CA LYS A 68 5.10 -3.35 5.11
C LYS A 68 5.29 -3.67 3.63
N VAL A 69 6.30 -3.08 2.99
CA VAL A 69 6.52 -3.26 1.56
C VAL A 69 6.90 -4.69 1.21
N GLU A 70 7.78 -5.32 2.00
CA GLU A 70 8.19 -6.71 1.79
C GLU A 70 6.98 -7.65 1.86
N PHE A 71 6.11 -7.48 2.86
CA PHE A 71 4.90 -8.28 3.01
C PHE A 71 3.89 -8.02 1.89
N LEU A 72 3.60 -6.75 1.58
CA LEU A 72 2.66 -6.38 0.53
C LEU A 72 3.11 -6.88 -0.85
N ARG A 73 4.42 -6.81 -1.15
CA ARG A 73 4.97 -7.38 -2.37
C ARG A 73 4.71 -8.89 -2.43
N ALA A 74 5.04 -9.62 -1.37
CA ALA A 74 4.85 -11.06 -1.31
C ALA A 74 3.38 -11.45 -1.52
N GLU A 75 2.44 -10.75 -0.89
CA GLU A 75 1.00 -10.99 -1.06
C GLU A 75 0.53 -10.70 -2.50
N VAL A 76 0.96 -9.58 -3.07
CA VAL A 76 0.59 -9.19 -4.45
C VAL A 76 1.16 -10.19 -5.47
N GLU A 77 2.38 -10.68 -5.27
CA GLU A 77 3.00 -11.74 -6.08
C GLU A 77 2.31 -13.10 -5.92
N ALA A 78 1.96 -13.48 -4.68
CA ALA A 78 1.24 -14.72 -4.36
C ALA A 78 -0.20 -14.74 -4.88
N GLY A 79 -0.73 -13.56 -5.18
CA GLY A 79 -2.00 -13.37 -5.86
C GLY A 79 -3.10 -12.83 -4.99
N ALA A 80 -2.81 -11.71 -4.31
CA ALA A 80 -3.78 -10.91 -3.57
C ALA A 80 -5.11 -10.74 -4.31
N ASP A 81 -6.19 -10.75 -3.53
CA ASP A 81 -7.54 -10.56 -4.03
C ASP A 81 -7.76 -9.16 -4.63
N GLU A 82 -8.76 -9.06 -5.49
CA GLU A 82 -9.06 -7.83 -6.22
C GLU A 82 -9.39 -6.63 -5.31
N PRO A 83 -10.16 -6.77 -4.19
CA PRO A 83 -10.34 -5.70 -3.21
C PRO A 83 -9.03 -5.15 -2.65
N THR A 84 -8.10 -6.03 -2.28
CA THR A 84 -6.78 -5.65 -1.76
C THR A 84 -5.99 -4.88 -2.82
N LEU A 85 -5.97 -5.38 -4.06
CA LEU A 85 -5.29 -4.71 -5.17
C LEU A 85 -5.89 -3.32 -5.46
N ARG A 86 -7.22 -3.18 -5.44
CA ARG A 86 -7.88 -1.88 -5.65
C ARG A 86 -7.56 -0.88 -4.55
N MET A 87 -7.49 -1.33 -3.30
CA MET A 87 -7.20 -0.44 -2.17
C MET A 87 -5.75 0.05 -2.18
N LEU A 88 -4.81 -0.84 -2.52
CA LEU A 88 -3.42 -0.47 -2.77
C LEU A 88 -3.32 0.48 -3.97
N ALA A 89 -4.06 0.21 -5.04
CA ALA A 89 -4.06 1.08 -6.20
C ALA A 89 -4.57 2.50 -5.87
N ALA A 90 -5.63 2.61 -5.06
CA ALA A 90 -6.17 3.89 -4.60
C ALA A 90 -5.18 4.70 -3.72
N ALA A 91 -4.20 4.04 -3.10
CA ALA A 91 -3.09 4.70 -2.42
C ALA A 91 -2.15 5.42 -3.41
N TYR A 92 -1.90 4.79 -4.55
CA TYR A 92 -1.01 5.28 -5.60
C TYR A 92 -1.72 6.16 -6.64
N ASP A 93 -3.05 6.20 -6.65
CA ASP A 93 -3.89 6.91 -7.62
C ASP A 93 -3.81 8.45 -7.54
N THR A 94 -3.08 9.02 -6.57
CA THR A 94 -2.79 10.48 -6.49
C THR A 94 -1.81 10.98 -7.54
N ARG A 95 -1.27 10.09 -8.38
CA ARG A 95 -0.34 10.43 -9.45
C ARG A 95 -1.10 11.08 -10.62
N VAL A 96 -1.07 12.41 -10.68
CA VAL A 96 -1.67 13.24 -11.76
C VAL A 96 -1.22 12.82 -13.17
N GLY A 97 -0.03 12.23 -13.34
CA GLY A 97 0.47 11.74 -14.64
C GLY A 97 0.15 10.27 -14.97
N TRP A 98 -0.33 9.49 -14.01
CA TRP A 98 -0.60 8.05 -14.17
C TRP A 98 -2.10 7.78 -14.42
N GLN A 99 -2.95 8.79 -14.17
CA GLN A 99 -4.40 8.78 -14.32
C GLN A 99 -4.89 8.54 -15.76
N GLU A 100 -4.13 8.90 -16.80
CA GLU A 100 -4.62 8.77 -18.19
C GLU A 100 -4.51 7.33 -18.72
N GLU A 101 -3.50 6.57 -18.32
CA GLU A 101 -3.28 5.21 -18.84
C GLU A 101 -4.15 4.15 -18.13
N TRP A 102 -4.65 4.44 -16.92
CA TRP A 102 -5.23 3.42 -16.04
C TRP A 102 -6.68 3.68 -15.58
N ARG A 103 -7.26 4.84 -15.92
CA ARG A 103 -8.64 5.24 -15.55
C ARG A 103 -9.75 4.32 -16.06
N THR A 104 -9.46 3.42 -16.97
CA THR A 104 -10.45 2.48 -17.52
C THR A 104 -10.88 1.43 -16.48
N TYR A 105 -10.19 1.30 -15.33
CA TYR A 105 -10.32 0.14 -14.45
C TYR A 105 -10.72 0.44 -12.99
N VAL A 106 -11.01 1.71 -12.63
CA VAL A 106 -11.47 2.13 -11.29
C VAL A 106 -12.93 2.51 -11.30
#